data_AF-A0A7V9BEZ1-F1
#
_entry.id   AF-A0A7V9BEZ1-F1
#
_cell.length_a   1.000
_cell.length_b   1.000
_cell.length_c   1.000
_cell.angle_alpha   90.00
_cell.angle_beta   90.00
_cell.angle_gamma   90.00
#
_symmetry.space_group_name_H-M   'P 1'
#
loop_
_entity.id
_entity.type
_entity.pdbx_description
1 polymer ?
#
loop_
_entity_poly.entity_id
_entity_poly.type
_entity_poly.pdbx_seq_one_letter_code
_entity_poly.pdbx_strand_id
1 'polypeptide(L)' 'RPFIYFPLRHHFEQNFHVRHRLERYGAGRCMDFATATPETIAQAIADEIGRVVDYRPVETDGAARAAALIAELL' A
#
# COMPACT_ATOMS: atom_id res chain seq x y z
N ARG A 1 8.31 8.10 -1.60
CA ARG A 1 8.99 8.17 -0.28
C ARG A 1 8.42 7.06 0.59
N PRO A 2 9.26 6.19 1.17
CA PRO A 2 8.77 5.12 2.04
C PRO A 2 8.00 5.72 3.22
N PHE A 3 6.96 5.02 3.66
CA PHE A 3 6.15 5.40 4.81
C PHE A 3 5.73 4.17 5.60
N ILE A 4 5.43 4.39 6.88
CA ILE A 4 4.90 3.38 7.78
C ILE A 4 3.40 3.61 7.91
N TYR A 5 2.61 2.54 7.93
CA TYR A 5 1.16 2.62 8.09
C TYR A 5 0.62 1.53 9.00
N PHE A 6 -0.54 1.82 9.60
CA PHE A 6 -1.22 0.96 10.58
C PHE A 6 -2.65 0.71 10.11
N PRO A 7 -2.97 -0.45 9.53
CA PRO A 7 -4.35 -0.78 9.17
C PRO A 7 -5.26 -0.78 10.39
N LEU A 8 -6.46 -0.21 10.25
CA LEU A 8 -7.46 -0.27 11.33
C LEU A 8 -7.92 -1.71 11.53
N ARG A 9 -7.95 -2.18 12.78
CA ARG A 9 -8.48 -3.51 13.12
C ARG A 9 -9.93 -3.63 12.65
N HIS A 10 -10.29 -4.80 12.13
CA HIS A 10 -11.62 -5.11 11.58
C HIS A 10 -12.05 -4.27 10.36
N HIS A 11 -11.15 -3.51 9.74
CA HIS A 11 -11.43 -2.81 8.48
C HIS A 11 -10.98 -3.66 7.28
N PHE A 12 -11.89 -4.45 6.72
CA PHE A 12 -11.59 -5.40 5.64
C PHE A 12 -10.78 -4.77 4.49
N GLU A 13 -11.24 -3.63 3.96
CA GLU A 13 -10.59 -3.02 2.80
C GLU A 13 -9.14 -2.60 3.06
N GLN A 14 -8.84 -2.05 4.24
CA GLN A 14 -7.48 -1.63 4.60
C GLN A 14 -6.56 -2.83 4.84
N ASN A 15 -7.07 -3.87 5.52
CA ASN A 15 -6.28 -5.04 5.89
C ASN A 15 -5.96 -5.93 4.69
N PHE A 16 -6.87 -6.02 3.71
CA PHE A 16 -6.72 -6.89 2.55
C PHE A 16 -6.33 -6.11 1.29
N HIS A 17 -7.21 -5.23 0.81
CA HIS A 17 -7.01 -4.59 -0.50
C HIS A 17 -5.90 -3.54 -0.48
N VAL A 18 -5.88 -2.64 0.50
CA VAL A 18 -4.85 -1.59 0.58
C VAL A 18 -3.48 -2.21 0.86
N ARG A 19 -3.38 -3.12 1.85
CA ARG A 19 -2.13 -3.82 2.16
C ARG A 19 -1.56 -4.54 0.93
N HIS A 20 -2.38 -5.35 0.26
CA HIS A 20 -1.94 -6.11 -0.92
C HIS A 20 -1.46 -5.19 -2.04
N ARG A 21 -2.17 -4.07 -2.26
CA ARG A 21 -1.75 -3.06 -3.24
C ARG A 21 -0.41 -2.46 -2.85
N LEU A 22 -0.23 -2.01 -1.60
CA LEU A 22 1.02 -1.39 -1.15
C LEU A 22 2.23 -2.35 -1.23
N GLU A 23 2.03 -3.63 -0.92
CA GLU A 23 3.04 -4.67 -1.10
C GLU A 23 3.45 -4.80 -2.58
N ARG A 24 2.49 -4.78 -3.52
CA ARG A 24 2.75 -4.83 -4.96
C ARG A 24 3.56 -3.63 -5.49
N TYR A 25 3.39 -2.45 -4.90
CA TYR A 25 4.13 -1.24 -5.29
C TYR A 25 5.40 -1.00 -4.44
N GLY A 26 5.72 -1.87 -3.47
CA GLY A 26 6.89 -1.72 -2.59
C GLY A 26 6.86 -0.47 -1.70
N ALA A 27 5.68 0.12 -1.53
CA ALA A 27 5.52 1.54 -1.22
C ALA A 27 5.66 1.91 0.26
N GLY A 28 5.42 0.96 1.18
CA GLY A 28 5.41 1.23 2.61
C GLY A 28 5.49 -0.02 3.48
N ARG A 29 5.74 0.20 4.77
CA ARG A 29 5.88 -0.83 5.81
C ARG A 29 4.60 -0.92 6.64
N CYS A 30 3.97 -2.08 6.62
CA CYS A 30 2.81 -2.39 7.46
C CYS A 30 3.26 -2.66 8.90
N MET A 31 2.60 -2.05 9.88
CA MET A 31 2.78 -2.35 11.31
C MET A 31 1.42 -2.53 11.99
N ASP A 32 1.35 -3.36 13.03
CA ASP A 32 0.17 -3.48 13.89
C ASP A 32 0.25 -2.48 15.04
N PHE A 33 -0.75 -1.61 15.16
CA PHE A 33 -0.83 -0.61 16.22
C PHE A 33 -0.91 -1.24 17.61
N ALA A 34 -1.56 -2.40 17.75
CA ALA A 34 -1.76 -3.03 19.05
C ALA A 34 -0.45 -3.53 19.69
N THR A 35 0.57 -3.81 18.87
CA THR A 35 1.88 -4.31 19.32
C THR A 35 3.02 -3.33 19.08
N ALA A 36 2.73 -2.18 18.44
CA ALA A 36 3.74 -1.17 18.17
C ALA A 36 4.08 -0.40 19.46
N THR A 37 5.36 -0.24 19.72
CA THR A 37 5.89 0.60 20.81
C THR A 37 6.64 1.78 20.19
N PRO A 38 6.88 2.87 20.94
CA PRO A 38 7.71 3.97 20.45
C PRO A 38 9.07 3.51 19.90
N GLU A 39 9.69 2.52 20.54
CA GLU A 39 10.99 1.97 20.16
C GLU A 39 10.90 1.19 18.84
N THR A 40 9.88 0.34 18.67
CA THR A 40 9.72 -0.43 17.43
C THR A 40 9.35 0.47 16.25
N ILE A 41 8.59 1.54 16.49
CA ILE A 41 8.29 2.57 15.49
C ILE A 41 9.56 3.35 15.13
N ALA A 42 10.34 3.80 16.12
CA ALA A 42 11.58 4.53 15.87
C ALA A 42 12.58 3.71 15.05
N GLN A 43 12.73 2.43 15.38
CA GLN A 43 13.56 1.51 14.59
C GLN A 43 13.03 1.38 13.16
N ALA A 44 11.72 1.20 13.00
CA ALA A 44 11.12 1.09 11.67
C ALA A 44 11.31 2.37 10.84
N ILE A 45 11.25 3.55 11.46
CA ILE A 45 11.55 4.82 10.80
C ILE A 45 13.03 4.86 10.37
N ALA A 46 13.95 4.50 11.26
CA ALA A 46 15.37 4.48 10.96
C ALA A 46 15.72 3.55 9.79
N ASP A 47 15.09 2.37 9.73
CA ASP A 47 15.28 1.39 8.64
C ASP A 47 14.77 1.92 7.28
N GLU A 48 13.71 2.74 7.28
CA GLU A 48 13.08 3.25 6.06
C GLU A 48 13.65 4.60 5.61
N ILE A 49 14.24 5.39 6.52
CA ILE A 49 14.89 6.66 6.18
C ILE A 49 16.05 6.40 5.22
N GLY A 50 15.97 7.00 4.03
CA GLY A 50 17.01 6.89 3.00
C GLY A 50 16.90 5.65 2.11
N ARG A 51 15.93 4.74 2.36
CA ARG A 51 15.69 3.61 1.46
C ARG A 51 15.16 4.11 0.11
N VAL A 52 15.82 3.66 -0.96
CA VAL A 52 15.34 3.89 -2.33
C VAL A 52 14.19 2.93 -2.58
N VAL A 53 13.01 3.48 -2.89
CA VAL A 53 11.83 2.70 -3.25
C VAL A 53 11.61 2.85 -4.75
N ASP A 54 11.64 1.74 -5.46
CA ASP A 54 11.23 1.67 -6.86
C ASP A 54 9.73 1.39 -6.94
N TYR A 55 8.94 2.45 -7.15
CA TYR A 55 7.50 2.33 -7.30
C TYR A 55 7.18 1.82 -8.69
N ARG A 56 6.36 0.78 -8.77
CA ARG A 56 5.72 0.47 -10.06
C ARG A 56 4.83 1.64 -10.48
N PRO A 57 4.78 1.99 -11.78
CA PRO A 57 3.83 2.98 -12.27
C PRO A 57 2.41 2.57 -11.89
N VAL A 58 1.63 3.51 -11.36
CA VAL A 58 0.21 3.28 -11.05
C VAL A 58 -0.57 3.44 -12.34
N GLU A 59 -1.34 2.42 -12.71
CA GLU A 59 -2.18 2.45 -13.90
C GLU A 59 -3.29 3.51 -13.76
N THR A 60 -3.40 4.43 -14.74
CA THR A 60 -4.38 5.54 -14.75
C THR A 60 -5.49 5.37 -15.79
N ASP A 61 -5.38 4.35 -16.64
CA ASP A 61 -6.22 4.11 -17.81
C ASP A 61 -7.35 3.10 -17.56
N GLY A 62 -7.52 2.64 -16.31
CA GLY A 62 -8.46 1.57 -15.96
C GLY A 62 -9.90 1.83 -16.41
N ALA A 63 -10.36 3.09 -16.33
CA ALA A 63 -11.70 3.46 -16.80
C ALA A 63 -11.85 3.32 -18.32
N ALA A 64 -10.84 3.77 -19.09
CA ALA A 64 -10.84 3.65 -20.54
C ALA A 64 -10.77 2.17 -20.98
N ARG A 65 -9.93 1.36 -20.31
CA ARG A 65 -9.84 -0.08 -20.55
C ARG A 65 -11.15 -0.81 -20.24
N ALA A 66 -11.80 -0.49 -19.13
CA ALA A 66 -13.08 -1.08 -18.78
C ALA A 66 -14.16 -0.72 -19.81
N ALA A 67 -14.22 0.54 -20.25
CA ALA A 67 -15.16 0.99 -21.28
C ALA A 67 -14.96 0.23 -22.61
N ALA A 68 -13.72 0.03 -23.05
CA ALA A 68 -13.41 -0.72 -24.26
C ALA A 68 -13.87 -2.18 -24.18
N LEU A 69 -13.62 -2.87 -23.06
CA LEU A 69 -14.04 -4.26 -22.86
C LEU A 69 -15.57 -4.42 -22.81
N ILE A 70 -16.27 -3.46 -22.19
CA ILE A 70 -17.74 -3.49 -22.12
C ILE A 70 -18.35 -3.25 -23.50
N ALA A 71 -17.75 -2.38 -24.31
CA ALA A 71 -18.24 -2.08 -25.65
C ALA A 71 -18.21 -3.30 -26.59
N GLU A 72 -17.34 -4.28 -26.36
CA GLU A 72 -17.32 -5.55 -27.12
C GLU A 72 -18.51 -6.48 -26.79
N LEU A 73 -19.21 -6.23 -25.68
CA LEU A 73 -20.35 -7.04 -25.23
C LEU A 73 -21.71 -6.43 -25.59
N LEU A 74 -21.73 -5.23 -26.17
CA LEU A 74 -22.92 -4.50 -26.61
C LEU A 74 -23.08 -4.57 -28.13
#